data_AF-A0A9Q7UR14-F1
#
_entry.id   AF-A0A9Q7UR14-F1
#
_cell.length_a   1.000
_cell.length_b   1.000
_cell.length_c   1.000
_cell.angle_alpha   90.00
_cell.angle_beta   90.00
_cell.angle_gamma   90.00
#
_symmetry.space_group_name_H-M   'P 1'
#
loop_
_entity.id
_entity.type
_entity.pdbx_description
1 polymer ?
#
loop_
_entity_poly.entity_id
_entity_poly.type
_entity_poly.pdbx_seq_one_letter_code
_entity_poly.pdbx_strand_id
1 'polypeptide(L)'
;MLLQFGIQSQISNLVTLIGAQDLSTARSLTSIGDIQSAYRSFIEHVQNRRPSGSPGATRIITSAREANQFRSVFTNDSLLNDKKQSEVIRTCRDAQATEKRALLKRALKELALHSNEHRLLFDTVITDIFILPSEIARAGSTSSALGVIWANPKLQYSLHDVIEMLVHELTHHEMFLDELRHAHYDYKTMLDKRTWAQSAILHVSRPLDKVLHSAVVATEILLLREQILGHPIRPAIHPPTPMLMRYVGESLASMDAVLQSKSASSGIFLDRAFEILESVKRSYAALIHNPWTATLH
;
A
#
# COMPACT_ATOMS: atom_id res chain seq x y z
N MET A 1 3.01 -5.33 -3.75
CA MET A 1 4.39 -5.80 -4.03
C MET A 1 4.43 -7.31 -4.14
N LEU A 2 3.42 -8.03 -3.65
CA LEU A 2 3.28 -9.47 -3.82
C LEU A 2 3.47 -9.94 -5.28
N LEU A 3 2.85 -9.32 -6.28
CA LEU A 3 2.99 -9.73 -7.68
C LEU A 3 4.32 -9.31 -8.32
N GLN A 4 5.07 -8.40 -7.68
CA GLN A 4 6.38 -7.93 -8.14
C GLN A 4 7.54 -8.70 -7.52
N PHE A 5 7.42 -9.15 -6.27
CA PHE A 5 8.51 -9.76 -5.49
C PHE A 5 8.16 -11.14 -4.91
N GLY A 6 6.90 -11.56 -4.95
CA GLY A 6 6.44 -12.83 -4.44
C GLY A 6 6.27 -12.86 -2.92
N ILE A 7 5.46 -13.82 -2.45
CA ILE A 7 5.11 -13.94 -1.03
C ILE A 7 6.33 -14.24 -0.15
N GLN A 8 7.29 -15.02 -0.67
CA GLN A 8 8.49 -15.41 0.07
C GLN A 8 9.34 -14.20 0.46
N SER A 9 9.47 -13.20 -0.43
CA SER A 9 10.17 -11.96 -0.11
C SER A 9 9.47 -11.19 1.01
N GLN A 10 8.13 -11.11 0.95
CA GLN A 10 7.34 -10.39 1.95
C GLN A 10 7.40 -11.07 3.32
N ILE A 11 7.30 -12.41 3.36
CA ILE A 11 7.47 -13.19 4.58
C ILE A 11 8.90 -13.06 5.13
N SER A 12 9.93 -13.10 4.27
CA SER A 12 11.31 -12.87 4.69
C SER A 12 11.51 -11.51 5.35
N ASN A 13 10.87 -10.46 4.82
CA ASN A 13 10.90 -9.13 5.44
C ASN A 13 10.32 -9.16 6.86
N LEU A 14 9.15 -9.77 7.04
CA LEU A 14 8.51 -9.91 8.36
C LEU A 14 9.40 -10.67 9.36
N VAL A 15 9.91 -11.85 8.98
CA VAL A 15 10.77 -12.68 9.84
C VAL A 15 12.04 -11.94 10.22
N THR A 16 12.65 -11.19 9.29
CA THR A 16 13.86 -10.41 9.55
C THR A 16 13.59 -9.28 10.54
N LEU A 17 12.49 -8.52 10.35
CA LEU A 17 12.11 -7.44 11.25
C LEU A 17 11.80 -7.96 12.67
N ILE A 18 11.09 -9.10 12.77
CA ILE A 18 10.87 -9.78 14.06
C ILE A 18 12.22 -10.16 14.69
N GLY A 19 13.14 -10.75 13.92
CA GLY A 19 14.44 -11.20 14.41
C GLY A 19 15.39 -10.07 14.82
N ALA A 20 15.25 -8.89 14.22
CA ALA A 20 16.00 -7.69 14.61
C ALA A 20 15.62 -7.22 16.02
N GLN A 21 14.40 -7.51 16.47
CA GLN A 21 13.94 -7.23 17.82
C GLN A 21 14.15 -8.42 18.77
N ASP A 22 13.81 -9.63 18.34
CA ASP A 22 13.95 -10.86 19.11
C ASP A 22 14.34 -12.05 18.21
N LEU A 23 15.65 -12.30 18.16
CA LEU A 23 16.24 -13.38 17.39
C LEU A 23 15.77 -14.77 17.86
N SER A 24 15.46 -14.93 19.15
CA SER A 24 15.02 -16.22 19.69
C SER A 24 13.63 -16.56 19.19
N THR A 25 12.71 -15.60 19.23
CA THR A 25 11.37 -15.72 18.66
C THR A 25 11.46 -16.01 17.16
N ALA A 26 12.26 -15.26 16.39
CA ALA A 26 12.38 -15.46 14.94
C ALA A 26 12.88 -16.88 14.55
N ARG A 27 13.80 -17.46 15.33
CA ARG A 27 14.29 -18.84 15.11
C ARG A 27 13.26 -19.91 15.45
N SER A 28 12.27 -19.59 16.27
CA SER A 28 11.21 -20.52 16.68
C SER A 28 10.00 -20.53 15.73
N LEU A 29 9.94 -19.63 14.75
CA LEU A 29 8.81 -19.53 13.82
C LEU A 29 8.80 -20.72 12.87
N THR A 30 7.74 -21.53 12.93
CA THR A 30 7.58 -22.75 12.10
C THR A 30 6.32 -22.72 11.24
N SER A 31 5.41 -21.79 11.52
CA SER A 31 4.13 -21.65 10.83
C SER A 31 3.77 -20.20 10.55
N ILE A 32 2.80 -19.97 9.66
CA ILE A 32 2.27 -18.62 9.42
C ILE A 32 1.60 -18.05 10.67
N GLY A 33 0.98 -18.89 11.51
CA GLY A 33 0.37 -18.46 12.76
C GLY A 33 1.40 -17.91 13.75
N ASP A 34 2.60 -18.48 13.78
CA ASP A 34 3.72 -17.98 14.58
C ASP A 34 4.15 -16.59 14.08
N ILE A 35 4.30 -16.44 12.76
CA ILE A 35 4.67 -15.16 12.13
C ILE A 35 3.61 -14.10 12.43
N GLN A 36 2.33 -14.41 12.29
CA GLN A 36 1.23 -13.50 12.59
C GLN A 36 1.22 -13.05 14.05
N SER A 37 1.52 -13.96 14.98
CA SER A 37 1.58 -13.65 16.41
C SER A 37 2.79 -12.78 16.72
N ALA A 38 3.96 -13.17 16.25
CA ALA A 38 5.21 -12.45 16.47
C ALA A 38 5.21 -11.06 15.80
N TYR A 39 4.63 -10.92 14.62
CA TYR A 39 4.50 -9.62 13.95
C TYR A 39 3.61 -8.65 14.74
N ARG A 40 2.56 -9.13 15.42
CA ARG A 40 1.74 -8.28 16.30
C ARG A 40 2.53 -7.81 17.52
N SER A 41 3.37 -8.66 18.09
CA SER A 41 4.30 -8.28 19.15
C SER A 41 5.34 -7.27 18.66
N PHE A 42 5.81 -7.42 17.42
CA PHE A 42 6.66 -6.43 16.77
C PHE A 42 5.96 -5.07 16.64
N ILE A 43 4.73 -5.02 16.12
CA ILE A 43 3.94 -3.78 16.05
C ILE A 43 3.76 -3.16 17.45
N GLU A 44 3.41 -3.97 18.45
CA GLU A 44 3.22 -3.50 19.83
C GLU A 44 4.47 -2.80 20.36
N HIS A 45 5.64 -3.37 20.08
CA HIS A 45 6.91 -2.78 20.47
C HIS A 45 7.26 -1.50 19.70
N VAL A 46 7.24 -1.54 18.36
CA VAL A 46 7.73 -0.42 17.54
C VAL A 46 6.77 0.77 17.50
N GLN A 47 5.47 0.53 17.73
CA GLN A 47 4.45 1.58 17.67
C GLN A 47 3.80 1.90 19.02
N ASN A 48 4.21 1.23 20.11
CA ASN A 48 3.56 1.29 21.42
C ASN A 48 2.01 1.11 21.31
N ARG A 49 1.60 0.22 20.39
CA ARG A 49 0.21 0.01 20.00
C ARG A 49 -0.07 -1.46 19.98
N ARG A 50 -0.82 -1.96 20.96
CA ARG A 50 -1.22 -3.37 21.01
C ARG A 50 -2.30 -3.67 19.96
N PRO A 51 -2.03 -4.47 18.91
CA PRO A 51 -3.04 -4.81 17.93
C PRO A 51 -4.09 -5.72 18.57
N SER A 52 -5.32 -5.24 18.66
CA SER A 52 -6.45 -5.97 19.23
C SER A 52 -7.04 -7.02 18.29
N GLY A 53 -7.56 -8.12 18.84
CA GLY A 53 -8.08 -9.25 18.07
C GLY A 53 -7.07 -10.41 17.94
N SER A 54 -7.45 -11.44 17.20
CA SER A 54 -6.63 -12.64 17.03
C SER A 54 -5.56 -12.46 15.93
N PRO A 55 -4.38 -13.08 16.07
CA PRO A 55 -3.43 -13.24 14.96
C PRO A 55 -4.11 -13.83 13.71
N GLY A 56 -3.73 -13.35 12.53
CA GLY A 56 -4.30 -13.81 11.25
C GLY A 56 -5.72 -13.34 10.97
N ALA A 57 -6.24 -12.38 11.73
CA ALA A 57 -7.54 -11.80 11.49
C ALA A 57 -7.47 -10.27 11.47
N THR A 58 -7.93 -9.69 10.36
CA THR A 58 -8.11 -8.24 10.24
C THR A 58 -9.37 -7.81 11.00
N ARG A 59 -9.22 -6.90 11.96
CA ARG A 59 -10.35 -6.30 12.68
C ARG A 59 -10.90 -5.09 11.91
N ILE A 60 -12.22 -4.97 11.78
CA ILE A 60 -12.85 -3.79 11.15
C ILE A 60 -13.63 -2.98 12.19
N ILE A 61 -13.15 -1.76 12.46
CA ILE A 61 -13.61 -0.84 13.49
C ILE A 61 -14.65 0.12 12.91
N THR A 62 -15.85 0.10 13.48
CA THR A 62 -16.98 0.99 13.11
C THR A 62 -17.35 1.99 14.22
N SER A 63 -16.76 1.84 15.40
CA SER A 63 -16.97 2.75 16.52
C SER A 63 -16.19 4.03 16.27
N ALA A 64 -16.87 5.17 16.21
CA ALA A 64 -16.21 6.46 16.02
C ALA A 64 -15.19 6.76 17.14
N ARG A 65 -15.51 6.41 18.39
CA ARG A 65 -14.60 6.63 19.54
C ARG A 65 -13.26 5.91 19.33
N GLU A 66 -13.33 4.65 18.92
CA GLU A 66 -12.15 3.82 18.70
C GLU A 66 -11.41 4.21 17.42
N ALA A 67 -12.14 4.43 16.32
CA ALA A 67 -11.55 4.87 15.05
C ALA A 67 -10.80 6.21 15.18
N ASN A 68 -11.30 7.14 16.01
CA ASN A 68 -10.64 8.41 16.28
C ASN A 68 -9.30 8.27 17.01
N GLN A 69 -9.01 7.13 17.67
CA GLN A 69 -7.69 6.88 18.27
C GLN A 69 -6.60 6.73 17.21
N PHE A 70 -6.95 6.23 16.02
CA PHE A 70 -6.03 6.09 14.89
C PHE A 70 -5.94 7.35 14.04
N ARG A 71 -7.02 8.16 14.02
CA ARG A 71 -7.12 9.35 13.16
C ARG A 71 -5.92 10.29 13.31
N SER A 72 -5.46 10.56 14.54
CA SER A 72 -4.35 11.50 14.78
C SER A 72 -3.06 11.11 14.05
N VAL A 73 -2.79 9.80 13.94
CA VAL A 73 -1.60 9.28 13.25
C VAL A 73 -1.71 9.49 11.74
N PHE A 74 -2.91 9.35 11.19
CA PHE A 74 -3.20 9.57 9.76
C PHE A 74 -3.26 11.05 9.38
N THR A 75 -3.61 11.93 10.32
CA THR A 75 -3.66 13.39 10.07
C THR A 75 -2.32 14.08 10.24
N ASN A 76 -1.26 13.34 10.60
CA ASN A 76 0.09 13.86 10.79
C ASN A 76 1.09 13.35 9.74
N ASP A 77 0.74 12.31 8.96
CA ASP A 77 1.63 11.75 7.94
C ASP A 77 1.35 12.32 6.55
N SER A 78 2.40 12.85 5.94
CA SER A 78 2.52 13.46 4.59
C SER A 78 1.96 12.65 3.42
N LEU A 79 1.63 11.36 3.60
CA LEU A 79 1.10 10.50 2.53
C LEU A 79 -0.17 11.08 1.89
N LEU A 80 -1.02 11.72 2.70
CA LEU A 80 -2.11 12.58 2.27
C LEU A 80 -1.57 14.02 2.08
N ASN A 81 -1.16 14.38 0.86
CA ASN A 81 -0.61 15.69 0.42
C ASN A 81 -0.93 16.94 1.28
N ASP A 82 0.08 17.82 1.44
CA ASP A 82 0.17 19.32 1.47
C ASP A 82 -1.07 20.24 1.65
N LYS A 83 -2.26 19.71 1.94
CA LYS A 83 -3.50 20.43 2.16
C LYS A 83 -4.20 19.84 3.37
N LYS A 84 -4.10 20.55 4.49
CA LYS A 84 -4.95 20.46 5.70
C LYS A 84 -5.49 19.05 5.99
N GLN A 85 -4.60 18.15 6.39
CA GLN A 85 -4.89 16.74 6.67
C GLN A 85 -6.02 16.51 7.70
N SER A 86 -6.20 17.44 8.64
CA SER A 86 -7.32 17.42 9.60
C SER A 86 -8.71 17.52 8.96
N GLU A 87 -8.80 18.03 7.73
CA GLU A 87 -10.06 18.20 6.98
C GLU A 87 -10.44 16.96 6.15
N VAL A 88 -9.51 16.02 5.92
CA VAL A 88 -9.75 14.84 5.08
C VAL A 88 -10.62 13.82 5.83
N ILE A 89 -10.19 13.42 7.04
CA ILE A 89 -10.90 12.42 7.85
C ILE A 89 -11.70 13.15 8.93
N ARG A 90 -13.02 13.04 8.86
CA ARG A 90 -13.92 13.63 9.87
C ARG A 90 -13.92 12.81 11.16
N THR A 91 -14.21 13.47 12.29
CA THR A 91 -14.26 12.83 13.61
C THR A 91 -15.61 12.19 13.94
N CYS A 92 -16.65 12.50 13.17
CA CYS A 92 -17.98 11.99 13.41
C CYS A 92 -18.11 10.52 13.00
N ARG A 93 -19.11 9.85 13.56
CA ARG A 93 -19.49 8.51 13.14
C ARG A 93 -19.95 8.55 11.68
N ASP A 94 -19.42 7.62 10.88
CA ASP A 94 -19.97 7.37 9.55
C ASP A 94 -21.34 6.68 9.68
N ALA A 95 -22.38 7.31 9.14
CA ALA A 95 -23.74 6.79 9.21
C ALA A 95 -23.89 5.41 8.56
N GLN A 96 -23.02 5.09 7.60
CA GLN A 96 -23.02 3.84 6.83
C GLN A 96 -21.87 2.91 7.24
N ALA A 97 -21.28 3.10 8.43
CA ALA A 97 -20.12 2.33 8.88
C ALA A 97 -20.38 0.82 8.88
N THR A 98 -21.60 0.40 9.24
CA THR A 98 -21.97 -1.02 9.32
C THR A 98 -22.01 -1.68 7.94
N GLU A 99 -22.59 -0.98 6.97
CA GLU A 99 -22.73 -1.40 5.58
C GLU A 99 -21.36 -1.41 4.89
N LYS A 100 -20.53 -0.38 5.12
CA LYS A 100 -19.15 -0.33 4.63
C LYS A 100 -18.31 -1.47 5.21
N ARG A 101 -18.48 -1.77 6.50
CA ARG A 101 -17.84 -2.96 7.12
C ARG A 101 -18.28 -4.25 6.44
N ALA A 102 -19.57 -4.41 6.14
CA ALA A 102 -20.07 -5.60 5.44
C ALA A 102 -19.48 -5.70 4.02
N LEU A 103 -19.38 -4.59 3.30
CA LEU A 103 -18.76 -4.50 1.98
C LEU A 103 -17.27 -4.90 2.02
N LEU A 104 -16.50 -4.36 2.98
CA LEU A 104 -15.10 -4.71 3.18
C LEU A 104 -14.92 -6.20 3.50
N LYS A 105 -15.76 -6.77 4.37
CA LYS A 105 -15.73 -8.21 4.68
C LYS A 105 -16.00 -9.07 3.45
N ARG A 106 -16.97 -8.67 2.61
CA ARG A 106 -17.27 -9.37 1.37
C ARG A 106 -16.10 -9.29 0.39
N ALA A 107 -15.50 -8.12 0.21
CA ALA A 107 -14.33 -7.94 -0.64
C ALA A 107 -13.13 -8.78 -0.17
N LEU A 108 -12.85 -8.82 1.13
CA LEU A 108 -11.79 -9.67 1.68
C LEU A 108 -12.07 -11.17 1.52
N LYS A 109 -13.34 -11.59 1.59
CA LYS A 109 -13.73 -12.99 1.31
C LYS A 109 -13.55 -13.30 -0.18
N GLU A 110 -13.97 -12.39 -1.05
CA GLU A 110 -13.83 -12.52 -2.50
C GLU A 110 -12.35 -12.58 -2.91
N LEU A 111 -11.49 -11.72 -2.34
CA LEU A 111 -10.05 -11.75 -2.55
C LEU A 111 -9.45 -13.13 -2.23
N ALA A 112 -9.93 -13.80 -1.18
CA ALA A 112 -9.47 -15.15 -0.84
C ALA A 112 -9.84 -16.21 -1.88
N LEU A 113 -10.92 -16.01 -2.64
CA LEU A 113 -11.30 -16.92 -3.73
C LEU A 113 -10.38 -16.76 -4.94
N HIS A 114 -9.86 -15.55 -5.15
CA HIS A 114 -9.01 -15.23 -6.29
C HIS A 114 -7.52 -15.40 -6.03
N SER A 115 -7.06 -15.06 -4.82
CA SER A 115 -5.65 -15.18 -4.44
C SER A 115 -5.49 -15.43 -2.93
N ASN A 116 -5.21 -16.69 -2.59
CA ASN A 116 -4.89 -17.10 -1.23
C ASN A 116 -3.65 -16.38 -0.70
N GLU A 117 -2.67 -16.08 -1.54
CA GLU A 117 -1.44 -15.38 -1.14
C GLU A 117 -1.71 -13.94 -0.72
N HIS A 118 -2.49 -13.19 -1.51
CA HIS A 118 -2.89 -11.83 -1.13
C HIS A 118 -3.68 -11.87 0.18
N ARG A 119 -4.60 -12.83 0.32
CA ARG A 119 -5.39 -12.97 1.54
C ARG A 119 -4.51 -13.26 2.76
N LEU A 120 -3.58 -14.22 2.64
CA LEU A 120 -2.66 -14.62 3.71
C LEU A 120 -1.83 -13.43 4.17
N LEU A 121 -1.26 -12.70 3.21
CA LEU A 121 -0.40 -11.57 3.50
C LEU A 121 -1.21 -10.39 4.08
N PHE A 122 -2.41 -10.14 3.57
CA PHE A 122 -3.33 -9.14 4.11
C PHE A 122 -3.64 -9.42 5.59
N ASP A 123 -4.07 -10.64 5.93
CA ASP A 123 -4.38 -11.02 7.31
C ASP A 123 -3.16 -11.07 8.24
N THR A 124 -1.96 -11.15 7.67
CA THR A 124 -0.71 -11.12 8.42
C THR A 124 -0.27 -9.68 8.69
N VAL A 125 -0.28 -8.83 7.67
CA VAL A 125 0.25 -7.46 7.72
C VAL A 125 -0.77 -6.48 8.29
N ILE A 126 -2.06 -6.62 7.95
CA ILE A 126 -3.11 -5.69 8.33
C ILE A 126 -3.83 -6.20 9.58
N THR A 127 -3.66 -5.49 10.68
CA THR A 127 -4.29 -5.81 11.97
C THR A 127 -5.65 -5.16 12.09
N ASP A 128 -5.79 -3.91 11.62
CA ASP A 128 -6.98 -3.09 11.84
C ASP A 128 -7.34 -2.30 10.57
N ILE A 129 -8.64 -2.27 10.25
CA ILE A 129 -9.24 -1.32 9.32
C ILE A 129 -10.21 -0.47 10.11
N PHE A 130 -10.09 0.86 10.08
CA PHE A 130 -11.09 1.73 10.69
C PHE A 130 -11.86 2.54 9.64
N ILE A 131 -13.13 2.81 9.97
CA ILE A 131 -14.04 3.55 9.10
C ILE A 131 -14.36 4.90 9.75
N LEU A 132 -13.94 5.96 9.07
CA LEU A 132 -14.33 7.34 9.35
C LEU A 132 -14.70 8.05 8.03
N PRO A 133 -15.66 8.98 8.07
CA PRO A 133 -16.14 9.62 6.85
C PRO A 133 -15.13 10.62 6.29
N SER A 134 -15.09 10.72 4.96
CA SER A 134 -14.31 11.68 4.18
C SER A 134 -15.02 11.95 2.86
N GLU A 135 -15.02 13.21 2.43
CA GLU A 135 -15.48 13.57 1.08
C GLU A 135 -14.35 13.52 0.05
N ILE A 136 -13.10 13.64 0.51
CA ILE A 136 -11.92 13.86 -0.33
C ILE A 136 -11.30 12.52 -0.74
N ALA A 137 -10.81 11.75 0.24
CA ALA A 137 -10.16 10.46 0.02
C ALA A 137 -11.06 9.28 0.44
N ARG A 138 -10.71 8.08 -0.06
CA ARG A 138 -11.48 6.83 0.14
C ARG A 138 -10.74 5.78 0.95
N ALA A 139 -9.42 5.83 0.96
CA ALA A 139 -8.60 5.00 1.82
C ALA A 139 -7.26 5.71 2.06
N GLY A 140 -6.49 5.16 2.98
CA GLY A 140 -5.10 5.53 3.15
C GLY A 140 -4.39 4.59 4.11
N SER A 141 -3.07 4.67 4.04
CA SER A 141 -2.11 4.02 4.92
C SER A 141 -1.02 5.01 5.30
N THR A 142 -0.31 4.73 6.40
CA THR A 142 0.81 5.55 6.88
C THR A 142 1.90 4.68 7.45
N SER A 143 3.16 5.06 7.19
CA SER A 143 4.34 4.45 7.80
C SER A 143 4.33 4.57 9.34
N SER A 144 3.63 5.58 9.87
CA SER A 144 3.45 5.80 11.31
C SER A 144 2.40 4.88 11.95
N ALA A 145 1.61 4.12 11.17
CA ALA A 145 0.61 3.18 11.66
C ALA A 145 0.64 1.85 10.87
N LEU A 146 1.73 1.09 11.01
CA LEU A 146 1.88 -0.23 10.40
C LEU A 146 0.71 -1.15 10.75
N GLY A 147 0.21 -1.84 9.73
CA GLY A 147 -0.93 -2.75 9.82
C GLY A 147 -2.27 -2.07 10.06
N VAL A 148 -2.36 -0.75 9.94
CA VAL A 148 -3.62 -0.01 10.03
C VAL A 148 -3.98 0.58 8.67
N ILE A 149 -5.21 0.33 8.23
CA ILE A 149 -5.78 0.97 7.05
C ILE A 149 -6.96 1.83 7.49
N TRP A 150 -7.01 3.06 6.99
CA TRP A 150 -8.25 3.81 6.97
C TRP A 150 -9.01 3.47 5.70
N ALA A 151 -10.29 3.11 5.81
CA ALA A 151 -11.13 2.81 4.66
C ALA A 151 -12.51 3.49 4.74
N ASN A 152 -12.91 4.10 3.63
CA ASN A 152 -14.16 4.80 3.42
C ASN A 152 -14.70 4.51 1.99
N PRO A 153 -14.98 3.23 1.66
CA PRO A 153 -15.54 2.89 0.35
C PRO A 153 -16.96 3.45 0.21
N LYS A 154 -17.34 3.84 -1.00
CA LYS A 154 -18.74 4.16 -1.31
C LYS A 154 -19.52 2.85 -1.47
N LEU A 155 -20.78 2.82 -1.03
CA LEU A 155 -21.58 1.59 -1.05
C LEU A 155 -21.90 1.09 -2.46
N GLN A 156 -21.85 1.96 -3.46
CA GLN A 156 -22.03 1.61 -4.87
C GLN A 156 -20.77 1.04 -5.55
N TYR A 157 -19.62 1.01 -4.87
CA TYR A 157 -18.42 0.40 -5.42
C TYR A 157 -18.62 -1.10 -5.64
N SER A 158 -18.09 -1.60 -6.75
CA SER A 158 -18.09 -3.04 -7.02
C SER A 158 -17.16 -3.76 -6.03
N LEU A 159 -17.27 -5.08 -5.92
CA LEU A 159 -16.30 -5.83 -5.11
C LEU A 159 -14.89 -5.70 -5.68
N HIS A 160 -14.73 -5.64 -7.01
CA HIS A 160 -13.42 -5.46 -7.65
C HIS A 160 -12.79 -4.12 -7.27
N ASP A 161 -13.56 -3.04 -7.28
CA ASP A 161 -13.11 -1.72 -6.82
C ASP A 161 -12.61 -1.77 -5.37
N VAL A 162 -13.35 -2.44 -4.48
CA VAL A 162 -12.99 -2.53 -3.06
C VAL A 162 -11.76 -3.44 -2.86
N ILE A 163 -11.64 -4.53 -3.62
CA ILE A 163 -10.45 -5.39 -3.60
C ILE A 163 -9.22 -4.60 -4.07
N GLU A 164 -9.32 -3.89 -5.19
CA GLU A 164 -8.23 -3.08 -5.74
C GLU A 164 -7.78 -2.00 -4.74
N MET A 165 -8.74 -1.34 -4.08
CA MET A 165 -8.46 -0.41 -2.99
C MET A 165 -7.73 -1.09 -1.81
N LEU A 166 -8.12 -2.30 -1.41
CA LEU A 166 -7.46 -3.01 -0.32
C LEU A 166 -6.05 -3.49 -0.68
N VAL A 167 -5.84 -3.99 -1.90
CA VAL A 167 -4.51 -4.41 -2.39
C VAL A 167 -3.59 -3.21 -2.59
N HIS A 168 -4.13 -2.06 -2.99
CA HIS A 168 -3.40 -0.78 -3.03
C HIS A 168 -2.83 -0.45 -1.65
N GLU A 169 -3.67 -0.47 -0.62
CA GLU A 169 -3.23 -0.15 0.74
C GLU A 169 -2.30 -1.20 1.32
N LEU A 170 -2.55 -2.50 1.07
CA LEU A 170 -1.62 -3.57 1.44
C LEU A 170 -0.23 -3.35 0.82
N THR A 171 -0.17 -2.98 -0.46
CA THR A 171 1.10 -2.72 -1.16
C THR A 171 1.87 -1.56 -0.53
N HIS A 172 1.18 -0.54 -0.02
CA HIS A 172 1.83 0.51 0.76
C HIS A 172 2.45 -0.04 2.06
N HIS A 173 1.74 -0.90 2.80
CA HIS A 173 2.30 -1.54 4.01
C HIS A 173 3.49 -2.45 3.71
N GLU A 174 3.43 -3.22 2.61
CA GLU A 174 4.56 -4.03 2.15
C GLU A 174 5.79 -3.15 1.84
N MET A 175 5.60 -2.01 1.18
CA MET A 175 6.66 -1.02 0.94
C MET A 175 7.22 -0.47 2.25
N PHE A 176 6.37 -0.10 3.23
CA PHE A 176 6.85 0.41 4.52
C PHE A 176 7.68 -0.64 5.27
N LEU A 177 7.29 -1.91 5.23
CA LEU A 177 8.04 -2.99 5.86
C LEU A 177 9.36 -3.29 5.14
N ASP A 178 9.38 -3.26 3.80
CA ASP A 178 10.61 -3.42 3.03
C ASP A 178 11.57 -2.24 3.29
N GLU A 179 11.04 -1.02 3.40
CA GLU A 179 11.81 0.18 3.73
C GLU A 179 12.41 0.11 5.14
N LEU A 180 11.64 -0.32 6.15
CA LEU A 180 12.13 -0.51 7.51
C LEU A 180 13.28 -1.52 7.59
N ARG A 181 13.27 -2.53 6.72
CA ARG A 181 14.32 -3.54 6.68
C ARG A 181 15.58 -3.05 5.97
N HIS A 182 15.42 -2.41 4.82
CA HIS A 182 16.54 -2.20 3.90
C HIS A 182 17.02 -0.75 3.81
N ALA A 183 16.20 0.20 4.27
CA ALA A 183 16.29 1.62 3.92
C ALA A 183 16.26 1.85 2.39
N HIS A 184 15.29 2.60 1.91
CA HIS A 184 15.18 2.89 0.48
C HIS A 184 15.84 4.22 0.10
N TYR A 185 15.90 5.15 1.04
CA TYR A 185 16.15 6.56 0.73
C TYR A 185 17.08 7.23 1.73
N ASP A 186 17.87 8.19 1.26
CA ASP A 186 18.45 9.22 2.12
C ASP A 186 17.49 10.42 2.24
N TYR A 187 16.69 10.43 3.30
CA TYR A 187 15.73 11.50 3.53
C TYR A 187 16.35 12.90 3.67
N LYS A 188 17.66 13.01 3.99
CA LYS A 188 18.33 14.31 4.08
C LYS A 188 18.42 15.01 2.72
N THR A 189 18.51 14.24 1.64
CA THR A 189 18.67 14.77 0.28
C THR A 189 17.34 14.88 -0.49
N MET A 190 16.27 14.29 0.04
CA MET A 190 14.99 14.11 -0.65
C MET A 190 14.04 15.34 -0.65
N LEU A 191 14.25 16.31 0.24
CA LEU A 191 13.34 17.45 0.39
C LEU A 191 13.51 18.55 -0.67
N ASP A 192 14.51 18.44 -1.55
CA ASP A 192 14.73 19.40 -2.62
C ASP A 192 13.66 19.27 -3.71
N LYS A 193 12.89 20.34 -3.95
CA LYS A 193 11.86 20.35 -5.01
C LYS A 193 12.42 20.14 -6.41
N ARG A 194 13.73 20.38 -6.62
CA ARG A 194 14.41 20.12 -7.89
C ARG A 194 14.54 18.63 -8.18
N THR A 195 14.39 17.78 -7.17
CA THR A 195 14.46 16.32 -7.29
C THR A 195 13.08 15.68 -7.32
N TRP A 196 12.00 16.47 -7.47
CA TRP A 196 10.66 15.92 -7.53
C TRP A 196 10.35 15.34 -8.91
N ALA A 197 9.53 14.28 -8.93
CA ALA A 197 9.11 13.60 -10.14
C ALA A 197 7.58 13.45 -10.18
N GLN A 198 7.04 13.09 -11.34
CA GLN A 198 5.61 12.87 -11.55
C GLN A 198 5.19 11.50 -10.97
N SER A 199 4.15 11.47 -10.12
CA SER A 199 3.60 10.24 -9.52
C SER A 199 2.62 9.49 -10.43
N ALA A 200 2.56 8.16 -10.29
CA ALA A 200 1.79 7.29 -11.19
C ALA A 200 0.28 7.16 -10.85
N ILE A 201 -0.12 7.45 -9.60
CA ILE A 201 -1.53 7.33 -9.16
C ILE A 201 -2.25 8.68 -9.23
N LEU A 202 -1.72 9.68 -8.52
CA LEU A 202 -2.35 11.01 -8.44
C LEU A 202 -1.97 11.90 -9.62
N HIS A 203 -0.97 11.52 -10.40
CA HIS A 203 -0.48 12.28 -11.54
C HIS A 203 -0.13 13.72 -11.18
N VAL A 204 0.63 13.88 -10.08
CA VAL A 204 1.19 15.16 -9.62
C VAL A 204 2.66 15.03 -9.26
N SER A 205 3.40 16.15 -9.32
CA SER A 205 4.81 16.23 -8.91
C SER A 205 4.95 16.09 -7.39
N ARG A 206 5.79 15.15 -6.93
CA ARG A 206 6.05 14.84 -5.51
C ARG A 206 7.50 14.39 -5.30
N PRO A 207 8.00 14.33 -4.05
CA PRO A 207 9.32 13.75 -3.76
C PRO A 207 9.44 12.29 -4.22
N LEU A 208 10.67 11.84 -4.47
CA LEU A 208 10.94 10.56 -5.13
C LEU A 208 10.46 9.32 -4.33
N ASP A 209 10.43 9.35 -3.00
CA ASP A 209 9.84 8.26 -2.19
C ASP A 209 8.36 8.05 -2.56
N LYS A 210 7.59 9.13 -2.57
CA LYS A 210 6.16 9.08 -2.89
C LYS A 210 5.93 8.67 -4.33
N VAL A 211 6.82 9.08 -5.24
CA VAL A 211 6.75 8.70 -6.65
C VAL A 211 7.03 7.21 -6.82
N LEU A 212 8.09 6.67 -6.22
CA LEU A 212 8.41 5.25 -6.27
C LEU A 212 7.29 4.39 -5.66
N HIS A 213 6.77 4.77 -4.49
CA HIS A 213 5.63 4.08 -3.87
C HIS A 213 4.42 4.06 -4.81
N SER A 214 4.10 5.20 -5.44
CA SER A 214 2.97 5.28 -6.36
C SER A 214 3.17 4.42 -7.61
N ALA A 215 4.40 4.32 -8.12
CA ALA A 215 4.72 3.50 -9.29
C ALA A 215 4.64 2.00 -8.97
N VAL A 216 5.13 1.58 -7.80
CA VAL A 216 4.99 0.21 -7.29
C VAL A 216 3.53 -0.17 -7.14
N VAL A 217 2.72 0.70 -6.52
CA VAL A 217 1.29 0.44 -6.31
C VAL A 217 0.51 0.41 -7.62
N ALA A 218 0.76 1.36 -8.52
CA ALA A 218 0.11 1.39 -9.84
C ALA A 218 0.44 0.13 -10.65
N THR A 219 1.69 -0.32 -10.61
CA THR A 219 2.12 -1.55 -11.29
C THR A 219 1.51 -2.79 -10.66
N GLU A 220 1.40 -2.85 -9.32
CA GLU A 220 0.70 -3.94 -8.64
C GLU A 220 -0.77 -4.02 -9.08
N ILE A 221 -1.46 -2.89 -9.17
CA ILE A 221 -2.86 -2.84 -9.63
C ILE A 221 -2.98 -3.33 -11.08
N LEU A 222 -2.06 -2.93 -11.96
CA LEU A 222 -2.05 -3.41 -13.34
C LEU A 222 -1.84 -4.93 -13.41
N LEU A 223 -0.90 -5.47 -12.65
CA LEU A 223 -0.67 -6.92 -12.54
C LEU A 223 -1.89 -7.65 -11.95
N LEU A 224 -2.53 -7.08 -10.93
CA LEU A 224 -3.74 -7.62 -10.31
C LEU A 224 -4.91 -7.67 -11.32
N ARG A 225 -5.08 -6.62 -12.13
CA ARG A 225 -6.09 -6.59 -13.20
C ARG A 225 -5.80 -7.63 -14.27
N GLU A 226 -4.55 -7.71 -14.72
CA GLU A 226 -4.12 -8.66 -15.75
C GLU A 226 -4.33 -10.12 -15.30
N GLN A 227 -3.99 -10.44 -14.05
CA GLN A 227 -3.92 -11.83 -13.59
C GLN A 227 -5.20 -12.31 -12.88
N ILE A 228 -5.96 -11.39 -12.27
CA ILE A 228 -6.99 -11.74 -11.29
C ILE A 228 -8.34 -11.06 -11.57
N LEU A 229 -8.38 -9.71 -11.65
CA LEU A 229 -9.66 -8.96 -11.62
C LEU A 229 -10.25 -8.63 -13.00
N GLY A 230 -9.46 -8.80 -14.06
CA GLY A 230 -9.76 -8.26 -15.38
C GLY A 230 -9.59 -6.74 -15.46
N HIS A 231 -9.86 -6.17 -16.64
CA HIS A 231 -9.68 -4.74 -16.91
C HIS A 231 -11.02 -4.01 -16.91
N PRO A 232 -11.43 -3.36 -15.80
CA PRO A 232 -12.69 -2.63 -15.76
C PRO A 232 -12.67 -1.44 -16.73
N ILE A 233 -13.78 -1.26 -17.46
CA ILE A 233 -13.96 -0.12 -18.38
C ILE A 233 -14.21 1.18 -17.61
N ARG A 234 -14.95 1.10 -16.50
CA ARG A 234 -15.34 2.25 -15.66
C ARG A 234 -15.03 1.99 -14.18
N PRO A 235 -13.76 1.80 -13.80
CA PRO A 235 -13.37 1.65 -12.40
C PRO A 235 -13.69 2.91 -11.60
N ALA A 236 -13.98 2.74 -10.31
CA ALA A 236 -14.41 3.83 -9.44
C ALA A 236 -13.30 4.33 -8.49
N ILE A 237 -12.20 3.59 -8.34
CA ILE A 237 -11.08 3.91 -7.42
C ILE A 237 -9.88 4.43 -8.19
N HIS A 238 -9.33 3.64 -9.10
CA HIS A 238 -8.18 4.00 -9.91
C HIS A 238 -8.55 4.15 -11.38
N PRO A 239 -7.76 4.87 -12.20
CA PRO A 239 -8.05 5.05 -13.62
C PRO A 239 -8.21 3.73 -14.40
N PRO A 240 -8.89 3.74 -15.56
CA PRO A 240 -8.91 2.61 -16.49
C PRO A 240 -7.50 2.15 -16.87
N THR A 241 -7.34 0.86 -17.17
CA THR A 241 -6.03 0.22 -17.42
C THR A 241 -5.15 0.99 -18.42
N PRO A 242 -5.63 1.42 -19.61
CA PRO A 242 -4.78 2.14 -20.55
C PRO A 242 -4.25 3.48 -20.00
N MET A 243 -5.07 4.17 -19.21
CA MET A 243 -4.69 5.43 -18.58
C MET A 243 -3.66 5.20 -17.47
N LEU A 244 -3.87 4.17 -16.63
CA LEU A 244 -2.96 3.82 -15.56
C LEU A 244 -1.59 3.35 -16.12
N MET A 245 -1.58 2.58 -17.20
CA MET A 245 -0.34 2.21 -17.92
C MET A 245 0.42 3.43 -18.43
N ARG A 246 -0.27 4.41 -19.01
CA ARG A 246 0.36 5.67 -19.44
C ARG A 246 0.97 6.41 -18.25
N TYR A 247 0.25 6.54 -17.14
CA TYR A 247 0.76 7.22 -15.95
C TYR A 247 1.98 6.53 -15.32
N VAL A 248 2.03 5.20 -15.33
CA VAL A 248 3.24 4.47 -14.91
C VAL A 248 4.41 4.79 -15.82
N GLY A 249 4.23 4.74 -17.14
CA GLY A 249 5.29 5.07 -18.10
C GLY A 249 5.84 6.50 -17.93
N GLU A 250 4.93 7.48 -17.79
CA GLU A 250 5.30 8.88 -17.53
C GLU A 250 6.02 9.06 -16.18
N SER A 251 5.57 8.36 -15.14
CA SER A 251 6.23 8.38 -13.83
C SER A 251 7.64 7.79 -13.88
N LEU A 252 7.83 6.66 -14.58
CA LEU A 252 9.14 6.02 -14.76
C LEU A 252 10.10 6.94 -15.51
N ALA A 253 9.66 7.52 -16.63
CA ALA A 253 10.47 8.47 -17.41
C ALA A 253 10.82 9.72 -16.58
N SER A 254 9.89 10.23 -15.78
CA SER A 254 10.14 11.37 -14.89
C SER A 254 11.14 11.05 -13.78
N MET A 255 11.09 9.85 -13.19
CA MET A 255 12.09 9.43 -12.20
C MET A 255 13.48 9.28 -12.83
N ASP A 256 13.57 8.62 -13.99
CA ASP A 256 14.84 8.44 -14.70
C ASP A 256 15.49 9.78 -15.05
N ALA A 257 14.71 10.77 -15.50
CA ALA A 257 15.22 12.12 -15.79
C ALA A 257 15.84 12.80 -14.55
N VAL A 258 15.21 12.64 -13.37
CA VAL A 258 15.75 13.19 -12.12
C VAL A 258 17.01 12.43 -11.70
N LEU A 259 16.96 11.10 -11.71
CA LEU A 259 18.05 10.23 -11.25
C LEU A 259 19.29 10.28 -12.15
N GLN A 260 19.14 10.62 -13.43
CA GLN A 260 20.28 10.79 -14.35
C GLN A 260 20.91 12.19 -14.26
N SER A 261 20.24 13.16 -13.62
CA SER A 261 20.78 14.51 -13.49
C SER A 261 21.93 14.55 -12.47
N LYS A 262 23.16 14.83 -12.95
CA LYS A 262 24.38 14.85 -12.11
C LYS A 262 24.33 15.84 -10.94
N SER A 263 23.48 16.87 -11.03
CA SER A 263 23.35 17.92 -10.02
C SER A 263 22.35 17.60 -8.90
N ALA A 264 21.51 16.57 -9.06
CA ALA A 264 20.35 16.34 -8.19
C ALA A 264 20.25 14.92 -7.62
N SER A 265 21.02 13.95 -8.10
CA SER A 265 20.75 12.52 -7.87
C SER A 265 21.70 11.79 -6.92
N SER A 266 22.84 12.38 -6.51
CA SER A 266 23.84 11.64 -5.75
C SER A 266 23.30 11.25 -4.36
N GLY A 267 22.92 9.99 -4.21
CA GLY A 267 22.59 9.37 -2.93
C GLY A 267 21.14 9.44 -2.47
N ILE A 268 20.17 9.92 -3.28
CA ILE A 268 18.76 9.94 -2.85
C ILE A 268 18.20 8.52 -2.73
N PHE A 269 18.38 7.71 -3.76
CA PHE A 269 18.04 6.30 -3.75
C PHE A 269 19.21 5.49 -3.22
N LEU A 270 18.92 4.62 -2.25
CA LEU A 270 19.82 3.56 -1.83
C LEU A 270 19.62 2.33 -2.75
N ASP A 271 20.52 1.36 -2.66
CA ASP A 271 20.56 0.20 -3.56
C ASP A 271 19.19 -0.49 -3.68
N ARG A 272 18.48 -0.68 -2.56
CA ARG A 272 17.17 -1.33 -2.56
C ARG A 272 16.10 -0.54 -3.35
N ALA A 273 16.13 0.80 -3.32
CA ALA A 273 15.18 1.59 -4.11
C ALA A 273 15.43 1.44 -5.62
N PHE A 274 16.70 1.32 -6.04
CA PHE A 274 17.03 1.01 -7.43
C PHE A 274 16.56 -0.39 -7.83
N GLU A 275 16.74 -1.40 -6.98
CA GLU A 275 16.22 -2.75 -7.25
C GLU A 275 14.69 -2.75 -7.43
N ILE A 276 13.98 -1.97 -6.60
CA ILE A 276 12.54 -1.80 -6.70
C ILE A 276 12.15 -1.11 -8.00
N LEU A 277 12.79 0.01 -8.33
CA LEU A 277 12.54 0.72 -9.58
C LEU A 277 12.75 -0.19 -10.81
N GLU A 278 13.83 -0.97 -10.83
CA GLU A 278 14.11 -1.89 -11.92
C GLU A 278 13.10 -3.05 -11.98
N SER A 279 12.59 -3.51 -10.84
CA SER A 279 11.48 -4.47 -10.81
C SER A 279 10.21 -3.89 -11.43
N VAL A 280 9.84 -2.66 -11.06
CA VAL A 280 8.70 -1.94 -11.64
C VAL A 280 8.85 -1.81 -13.16
N LYS A 281 10.04 -1.41 -13.65
CA LYS A 281 10.32 -1.29 -15.08
C LYS A 281 10.17 -2.63 -15.82
N ARG A 282 10.68 -3.73 -15.25
CA ARG A 282 10.52 -5.07 -15.84
C ARG A 282 9.06 -5.51 -15.91
N SER A 283 8.31 -5.35 -14.83
CA SER A 283 6.87 -5.66 -14.80
C SER A 283 6.09 -4.81 -15.78
N TYR A 284 6.40 -3.50 -15.86
CA TYR A 284 5.77 -2.58 -16.81
C TYR A 284 6.04 -2.96 -18.26
N ALA A 285 7.29 -3.29 -18.61
CA ALA A 285 7.64 -3.76 -19.94
C ALA A 285 6.89 -5.06 -20.32
N ALA A 286 6.78 -6.01 -19.38
CA ALA A 286 6.02 -7.23 -19.60
C ALA A 286 4.53 -6.94 -19.87
N LEU A 287 3.93 -6.00 -19.15
CA LEU A 287 2.54 -5.57 -19.35
C LEU A 287 2.30 -4.92 -20.72
N ILE A 288 3.25 -4.13 -21.23
CA ILE A 288 3.15 -3.52 -22.57
C ILE A 288 3.21 -4.58 -23.68
N HIS A 289 4.02 -5.61 -23.51
CA HIS A 289 4.23 -6.63 -24.52
C HIS A 289 3.19 -7.77 -24.50
N ASN A 290 2.25 -7.77 -23.56
CA ASN A 290 1.19 -8.77 -23.50
C ASN A 290 0.00 -8.36 -24.40
N PRO A 291 -0.38 -9.16 -25.42
CA PRO A 291 -1.27 -8.76 -26.51
C PRO A 291 -2.75 -8.52 -26.13
N TRP A 292 -3.15 -8.68 -24.86
CA TRP A 292 -4.53 -8.40 -24.42
C TRP A 292 -4.86 -6.91 -24.36
N THR A 293 -3.87 -6.02 -24.42
CA THR A 293 -4.09 -4.57 -24.53
C THR A 293 -4.52 -4.12 -25.93
N ALA A 294 -4.46 -5.00 -26.95
CA ALA A 294 -4.75 -4.63 -28.35
C ALA A 294 -6.23 -4.78 -28.78
N THR A 295 -7.11 -5.36 -27.96
CA THR A 295 -8.51 -5.64 -28.33
C THR A 295 -9.56 -4.76 -27.64
N LEU A 296 -9.14 -3.67 -26.97
CA LEU A 296 -10.03 -2.67 -26.39
C LEU A 296 -9.89 -1.33 -27.15
N HIS A 297 -10.23 -1.32 -28.43
CA HIS A 297 -10.48 -0.11 -29.23
C HIS A 297 -11.86 -0.17 -29.86
#